data_AF-A0AAV5Q3P7-F1
#
_entry.id   AF-A0AAV5Q3P7-F1
#
_cell.length_a   1.000
_cell.length_b   1.000
_cell.length_c   1.000
_cell.angle_alpha   90.00
_cell.angle_beta   90.00
_cell.angle_gamma   90.00
#
_symmetry.space_group_name_H-M   'P 1'
#
loop_
_entity.id
_entity.type
_entity.pdbx_description
1 polymer ?
#
loop_
_entity_poly.entity_id
_entity_poly.type
_entity_poly.pdbx_seq_one_letter_code
_entity_poly.pdbx_strand_id
1 'polypeptide(L)'
;MSFRYALKPFITDPKRHSKDVLFYDDKVVLIRDKFPKSAIHLLLLPRGDLTTVAPAKLTKEQIDPLNEYINLAKEIASNEFYKIWKCKNNEKVKILALLHSAPSLNNLHIHIISDDFHSPSLKTKRHFNSFQSPFAIMIDEIPLDEEDMRRGRNYSESLLKRNMQLHGDDYAGKIKVVKQKLQSEFEAKWIRIIN
;
A
#
# COMPACT_ATOMS: atom_id res chain seq x y z
N MET A 1 21.62 -7.47 -8.90
CA MET A 1 20.82 -7.96 -7.74
C MET A 1 19.38 -8.12 -8.20
N SER A 2 18.70 -9.23 -7.86
CA SER A 2 17.30 -9.45 -8.28
C SER A 2 16.38 -8.36 -7.73
N PHE A 3 15.38 -7.93 -8.52
CA PHE A 3 14.42 -6.90 -8.12
C PHE A 3 13.67 -7.28 -6.83
N ARG A 4 13.55 -8.57 -6.52
CA ARG A 4 12.93 -9.07 -5.26
C ARG A 4 13.63 -8.56 -3.99
N TYR A 5 14.88 -8.10 -4.07
CA TYR A 5 15.64 -7.55 -2.94
C TYR A 5 15.77 -6.02 -2.95
N ALA A 6 14.96 -5.32 -3.76
CA ALA A 6 15.06 -3.87 -3.93
C ALA A 6 14.87 -3.07 -2.63
N LEU A 7 14.22 -3.64 -1.61
CA LEU A 7 13.98 -2.96 -0.32
C LEU A 7 15.12 -3.14 0.69
N LYS A 8 15.98 -4.15 0.48
CA LYS A 8 17.07 -4.47 1.41
C LYS A 8 17.99 -3.28 1.71
N PRO A 9 18.42 -2.44 0.74
CA PRO A 9 19.29 -1.30 1.02
C PRO A 9 18.70 -0.31 2.04
N PHE A 10 17.40 -0.01 1.94
CA PHE A 10 16.72 0.89 2.86
C PHE A 10 16.69 0.35 4.30
N ILE A 11 16.51 -0.97 4.46
CA ILE A 11 16.47 -1.65 5.76
C ILE A 11 17.86 -1.69 6.40
N THR A 12 18.90 -1.90 5.59
CA THR A 12 20.27 -2.07 6.07
C THR A 12 20.95 -0.75 6.38
N ASP A 13 20.76 0.28 5.56
CA ASP A 13 21.43 1.58 5.74
C ASP A 13 20.51 2.74 5.30
N PRO A 14 19.44 3.02 6.07
CA PRO A 14 18.48 4.06 5.72
C PRO A 14 19.10 5.46 5.57
N LYS A 15 20.21 5.73 6.28
CA LYS A 15 20.93 7.01 6.23
C LYS A 15 21.46 7.33 4.83
N ARG A 16 21.90 6.31 4.08
CA ARG A 16 22.37 6.48 2.69
C ARG A 16 21.24 6.74 1.68
N HIS A 17 19.98 6.64 2.11
CA HIS A 17 18.79 6.77 1.28
C HIS A 17 17.87 7.91 1.74
N SER A 18 18.44 8.97 2.31
CA SER A 18 17.71 10.09 2.94
C SER A 18 16.68 10.82 2.06
N LYS A 19 16.77 10.70 0.74
CA LYS A 19 15.77 11.28 -0.18
C LYS A 19 14.43 10.54 -0.13
N ASP A 20 14.49 9.22 0.03
CA ASP A 20 13.32 8.34 -0.03
C ASP A 20 12.83 7.93 1.37
N VAL A 21 13.72 7.96 2.36
CA VAL A 21 13.42 7.63 3.75
C VAL A 21 12.81 8.82 4.48
N LEU A 22 11.65 8.60 5.08
CA LEU A 22 10.88 9.59 5.84
C LEU A 22 11.12 9.50 7.34
N PHE A 23 11.29 8.28 7.84
CA PHE A 23 11.50 7.97 9.23
C PHE A 23 12.25 6.63 9.32
N TYR A 24 13.09 6.46 10.32
CA TYR A 24 13.61 5.16 10.69
C TYR A 24 14.10 5.16 12.13
N ASP A 25 14.07 3.98 12.72
CA ASP A 25 14.74 3.67 13.98
C ASP A 25 15.27 2.22 13.93
N ASP A 26 15.59 1.65 15.08
CA ASP A 26 16.11 0.27 15.16
C ASP A 26 15.08 -0.80 14.76
N LYS A 27 13.77 -0.48 14.75
CA LYS A 27 12.68 -1.42 14.47
C LYS A 27 12.12 -1.31 13.07
N VAL A 28 12.00 -0.10 12.51
CA VAL A 28 11.34 0.13 11.22
C VAL A 28 12.04 1.17 10.34
N VAL A 29 11.72 1.14 9.05
CA VAL A 29 12.05 2.19 8.08
C VAL A 29 10.78 2.55 7.31
N LEU A 30 10.41 3.83 7.27
CA LEU A 30 9.33 4.34 6.44
C LEU A 30 9.92 5.02 5.20
N ILE A 31 9.50 4.58 4.01
CA ILE A 31 9.97 5.12 2.73
C ILE A 31 8.81 5.50 1.81
N ARG A 32 9.08 6.36 0.82
CA ARG A 32 8.17 6.57 -0.32
C ARG A 32 8.27 5.40 -1.29
N ASP A 33 7.13 4.89 -1.76
CA ASP A 33 7.12 3.90 -2.84
C ASP A 33 7.57 4.56 -4.14
N LYS A 34 8.55 3.96 -4.83
CA LYS A 34 9.10 4.48 -6.10
C LYS A 34 8.08 4.49 -7.25
N PHE A 35 7.05 3.66 -7.15
CA PHE A 35 5.99 3.49 -8.14
C PHE A 35 4.63 3.60 -7.43
N PRO A 36 4.26 4.77 -6.88
CA PRO A 36 3.08 4.94 -6.03
C PRO A 36 1.81 4.48 -6.76
N LYS A 37 0.87 3.82 -6.08
CA LYS A 37 -0.37 3.32 -6.72
C LYS A 37 -1.59 4.18 -6.44
N SER A 38 -1.38 5.24 -5.66
CA SER A 38 -2.35 6.24 -5.24
C SER A 38 -1.64 7.58 -5.10
N ALA A 39 -2.37 8.65 -4.79
CA ALA A 39 -1.82 9.99 -4.62
C ALA A 39 -0.71 10.06 -3.55
N ILE A 40 -0.84 9.28 -2.47
CA ILE A 40 0.25 8.99 -1.52
C ILE A 40 0.40 7.48 -1.38
N HIS A 41 1.64 7.00 -1.43
CA HIS A 41 1.96 5.60 -1.21
C HIS A 41 3.34 5.47 -0.56
N LEU A 42 3.35 5.04 0.70
CA LEU A 42 4.54 4.78 1.49
C LEU A 42 4.64 3.28 1.81
N LEU A 43 5.84 2.84 2.17
CA LEU A 43 6.12 1.49 2.63
C LEU A 43 6.74 1.57 4.02
N LEU A 44 6.10 0.96 5.01
CA LEU A 44 6.67 0.74 6.33
C LEU A 44 7.35 -0.64 6.33
N LEU A 45 8.66 -0.65 6.58
CA LEU A 45 9.55 -1.80 6.46
C LEU A 45 10.02 -2.23 7.85
N PRO A 46 9.54 -3.35 8.41
CA PRO A 46 10.11 -3.91 9.61
C PRO A 46 11.56 -4.38 9.40
N ARG A 47 12.39 -4.15 10.42
CA ARG A 47 13.80 -4.57 10.49
C ARG A 47 13.92 -5.87 11.30
N GLY A 48 15.10 -6.48 11.27
CA GLY A 48 15.37 -7.74 11.96
C GLY A 48 14.60 -8.94 11.37
N ASP A 49 14.26 -9.90 12.23
CA ASP A 49 13.70 -11.20 11.82
C ASP A 49 12.32 -11.08 11.15
N LEU A 50 11.58 -10.01 11.46
CA LEU A 50 10.27 -9.77 10.89
C LEU A 50 10.34 -9.47 9.38
N THR A 51 11.49 -9.04 8.88
CA THR A 51 11.66 -8.65 7.47
C THR A 51 11.41 -9.78 6.48
N THR A 52 11.57 -11.04 6.86
CA THR A 52 11.38 -12.19 5.96
C THR A 52 10.09 -12.98 6.23
N VAL A 53 9.26 -12.53 7.18
CA VAL A 53 8.01 -13.20 7.51
C VAL A 53 6.99 -12.97 6.39
N ALA A 54 6.41 -14.05 5.88
CA ALA A 54 5.36 -13.96 4.88
C ALA A 54 4.11 -13.31 5.49
N PRO A 55 3.45 -12.35 4.80
CA PRO A 55 2.28 -11.65 5.32
C PRO A 55 1.19 -12.55 5.91
N ALA A 56 0.85 -13.63 5.21
CA ALA A 56 -0.18 -14.56 5.64
C ALA A 56 0.20 -15.43 6.85
N LYS A 57 1.43 -15.33 7.36
CA LYS A 57 1.92 -16.02 8.56
C LYS A 57 2.18 -15.08 9.73
N LEU A 58 1.85 -13.80 9.58
CA LEU A 58 2.02 -12.83 10.65
C LEU A 58 1.05 -13.13 11.79
N THR A 59 1.58 -13.04 12.99
CA THR A 59 0.84 -13.19 14.25
C THR A 59 0.48 -11.82 14.82
N LYS A 60 -0.44 -11.81 15.78
CA LYS A 60 -0.82 -10.60 16.48
C LYS A 60 0.35 -10.01 17.27
N GLU A 61 1.15 -10.87 17.90
CA GLU A 61 2.34 -10.50 18.68
C GLU A 61 3.42 -9.82 17.82
N GLN A 62 3.45 -10.12 16.52
CA GLN A 62 4.36 -9.48 15.56
C GLN A 62 3.82 -8.16 15.02
N ILE A 63 2.49 -8.01 14.88
CA ILE A 63 1.86 -6.79 14.34
C ILE A 63 1.59 -5.74 15.40
N ASP A 64 1.13 -6.13 16.59
CA ASP A 64 0.74 -5.19 17.65
C ASP A 64 1.85 -4.17 18.00
N PRO A 65 3.14 -4.57 18.11
CA PRO A 65 4.23 -3.63 18.33
C PRO A 65 4.47 -2.65 17.17
N LEU A 66 3.92 -2.90 15.99
CA LEU A 66 4.01 -2.02 14.82
C LEU A 66 2.91 -0.96 14.78
N ASN A 67 1.85 -1.07 15.60
CA ASN A 67 0.68 -0.20 15.53
C ASN A 67 1.02 1.29 15.69
N GLU A 68 1.93 1.64 16.61
CA GLU A 68 2.38 3.03 16.78
C GLU A 68 3.09 3.55 15.52
N TYR A 69 3.93 2.73 14.89
CA TYR A 69 4.61 3.08 13.63
C TYR A 69 3.65 3.16 12.45
N ILE A 70 2.64 2.30 12.39
CA ILE A 70 1.59 2.34 11.38
C ILE A 70 0.78 3.63 11.52
N ASN A 71 0.42 4.02 12.74
CA ASN A 71 -0.30 5.27 13.00
C ASN A 71 0.55 6.50 12.66
N LEU A 72 1.82 6.52 13.05
CA LEU A 72 2.77 7.55 12.66
C LEU A 72 2.89 7.64 11.12
N ALA A 73 3.02 6.50 10.45
CA ALA A 73 3.13 6.47 8.99
C ALA A 73 1.85 6.96 8.31
N LYS A 74 0.66 6.64 8.85
CA LYS A 74 -0.62 7.17 8.36
C LYS A 74 -0.72 8.69 8.54
N GLU A 75 -0.24 9.21 9.66
CA GLU A 75 -0.20 10.66 9.91
C GLU A 75 0.75 11.35 8.93
N ILE A 76 1.97 10.84 8.76
CA ILE A 76 2.93 11.34 7.77
C ILE A 76 2.32 11.32 6.37
N ALA A 77 1.71 10.20 5.97
CA ALA A 77 1.06 10.07 4.67
C ALA A 77 -0.05 11.11 4.47
N SER A 78 -0.91 11.30 5.48
CA SER A 78 -1.97 12.31 5.46
C SER A 78 -1.39 13.73 5.33
N ASN A 79 -0.34 14.05 6.09
CA ASN A 79 0.30 15.37 6.04
C ASN A 79 0.98 15.62 4.67
N GLU A 80 1.66 14.61 4.10
CA GLU A 80 2.21 14.71 2.75
C GLU A 80 1.12 14.90 1.70
N PHE A 81 -0.01 14.20 1.82
CA PHE A 81 -1.15 14.34 0.91
C PHE A 81 -1.61 15.80 0.85
N TYR A 82 -1.90 16.41 2.00
CA TYR A 82 -2.39 17.79 2.05
C TYR A 82 -1.35 18.81 1.59
N LYS A 83 -0.06 18.55 1.86
CA LYS A 83 1.03 19.41 1.39
C LYS A 83 1.14 19.42 -0.14
N ILE A 84 0.97 18.27 -0.78
CA ILE A 84 1.08 18.14 -2.24
C ILE A 84 -0.15 18.73 -2.93
N TRP A 85 -1.35 18.37 -2.47
CA TRP A 85 -2.58 18.66 -3.18
C TRP A 85 -3.27 19.97 -2.75
N LYS A 86 -2.77 20.63 -1.70
CA LYS A 86 -3.27 21.93 -1.21
C LYS A 86 -4.80 21.95 -1.09
N CYS A 87 -5.39 20.84 -0.66
CA CYS A 87 -6.84 20.68 -0.62
C CYS A 87 -7.47 21.70 0.33
N LYS A 88 -8.57 22.34 -0.10
CA LYS A 88 -9.36 23.28 0.69
C LYS A 88 -10.46 22.62 1.51
N ASN A 89 -10.58 21.29 1.43
CA ASN A 89 -11.66 20.53 2.05
C ASN A 89 -11.26 20.08 3.48
N ASN A 90 -12.19 20.19 4.44
CA ASN A 90 -12.03 19.70 5.81
C ASN A 90 -12.16 18.16 5.90
N GLU A 91 -12.50 17.49 4.81
CA GLU A 91 -12.58 16.04 4.78
C GLU A 91 -11.20 15.40 4.98
N LYS A 92 -11.14 14.38 5.85
CA LYS A 92 -9.93 13.61 6.13
C LYS A 92 -9.67 12.62 4.99
N VAL A 93 -8.47 12.67 4.41
CA VAL A 93 -8.01 11.63 3.48
C VAL A 93 -7.96 10.30 4.22
N LYS A 94 -8.53 9.25 3.62
CA LYS A 94 -8.48 7.92 4.21
C LYS A 94 -7.15 7.27 3.83
N ILE A 95 -6.34 6.94 4.85
CA ILE A 95 -5.09 6.21 4.67
C ILE A 95 -5.26 4.77 5.14
N LEU A 96 -5.05 3.84 4.22
CA LEU A 96 -5.11 2.41 4.44
C LEU A 96 -3.74 1.90 4.89
N ALA A 97 -3.75 0.84 5.71
CA ALA A 97 -2.57 0.04 6.00
C ALA A 97 -2.87 -1.41 5.63
N LEU A 98 -2.09 -1.97 4.70
CA LEU A 98 -2.36 -3.30 4.16
C LEU A 98 -1.09 -4.04 3.72
N LEU A 99 -1.21 -5.34 3.55
CA LEU A 99 -0.20 -6.25 3.05
C LEU A 99 -0.70 -6.95 1.79
N HIS A 100 0.21 -7.35 0.92
CA HIS A 100 -0.12 -8.23 -0.19
C HIS A 100 -0.02 -9.69 0.23
N SER A 101 -1.06 -10.49 -0.01
CA SER A 101 -1.10 -11.91 0.37
C SER A 101 -0.02 -12.77 -0.29
N ALA A 102 0.43 -12.40 -1.50
CA ALA A 102 1.61 -12.95 -2.16
C ALA A 102 2.54 -11.80 -2.62
N PRO A 103 3.46 -11.31 -1.78
CA PRO A 103 4.24 -10.12 -2.08
C PRO A 103 5.21 -10.34 -3.25
N SER A 104 5.47 -9.26 -3.99
CA SER A 104 6.39 -9.27 -5.15
C SER A 104 7.86 -9.07 -4.77
N LEU A 105 8.10 -8.54 -3.57
CA LEU A 105 9.41 -8.29 -2.97
C LEU A 105 9.57 -9.17 -1.73
N ASN A 106 10.80 -9.56 -1.41
CA ASN A 106 11.08 -10.54 -0.37
C ASN A 106 11.04 -9.96 1.05
N ASN A 107 11.31 -8.66 1.20
CA ASN A 107 11.23 -8.00 2.49
C ASN A 107 9.77 -7.63 2.78
N LEU A 108 9.29 -7.91 3.98
CA LEU A 108 7.98 -7.49 4.47
C LEU A 108 7.86 -5.95 4.36
N HIS A 109 6.75 -5.51 3.80
CA HIS A 109 6.44 -4.09 3.61
C HIS A 109 4.95 -3.88 3.78
N ILE A 110 4.58 -3.07 4.76
CA ILE A 110 3.21 -2.63 4.98
C ILE A 110 2.99 -1.43 4.08
N HIS A 111 2.01 -1.53 3.19
CA HIS A 111 1.59 -0.43 2.33
C HIS A 111 0.80 0.57 3.17
N ILE A 112 1.26 1.81 3.21
CA ILE A 112 0.54 2.94 3.80
C ILE A 112 0.12 3.84 2.64
N ILE A 113 -1.14 3.78 2.27
CA ILE A 113 -1.61 4.26 0.96
C ILE A 113 -2.94 5.00 1.08
N SER A 114 -3.11 6.12 0.37
CA SER A 114 -4.41 6.79 0.29
C SER A 114 -5.40 5.96 -0.54
N ASP A 115 -6.70 6.04 -0.25
CA ASP A 115 -7.73 5.20 -0.88
C ASP A 115 -8.21 5.65 -2.26
N ASP A 116 -7.63 6.72 -2.82
CA ASP A 116 -8.03 7.27 -4.11
C ASP A 116 -7.55 6.48 -5.33
N PHE A 117 -6.42 5.77 -5.21
CA PHE A 117 -5.74 5.06 -6.30
C PHE A 117 -5.52 5.92 -7.57
N HIS A 118 -5.46 7.24 -7.42
CA HIS A 118 -5.14 8.19 -8.47
C HIS A 118 -3.62 8.24 -8.65
N SER A 119 -3.12 7.52 -9.66
CA SER A 119 -1.68 7.52 -9.95
C SER A 119 -1.35 7.19 -11.43
N PRO A 120 -0.31 7.85 -12.01
CA PRO A 120 0.29 7.45 -13.27
C PRO A 120 0.87 6.02 -13.25
N SER A 121 1.34 5.56 -12.09
CA SER A 121 2.00 4.26 -11.88
C SER A 121 1.03 3.10 -11.65
N LEU A 122 -0.26 3.38 -11.42
CA LEU A 122 -1.33 2.40 -11.57
C LEU A 122 -1.56 2.14 -13.06
N LYS A 123 -1.04 1.04 -13.61
CA LYS A 123 -0.95 0.82 -15.07
C LYS A 123 -1.66 -0.43 -15.57
N THR A 124 -1.78 -1.44 -14.73
CA THR A 124 -2.23 -2.77 -15.15
C THR A 124 -3.35 -3.26 -14.25
N LYS A 125 -4.13 -4.21 -14.76
CA LYS A 125 -5.13 -4.95 -13.97
C LYS A 125 -4.54 -5.54 -12.70
N ARG A 126 -3.32 -6.08 -12.79
CA ARG A 126 -2.60 -6.62 -11.62
C ARG A 126 -2.31 -5.54 -10.58
N HIS A 127 -1.90 -4.34 -10.99
CA HIS A 127 -1.67 -3.24 -10.05
C HIS A 127 -2.98 -2.82 -9.36
N PHE A 128 -4.10 -2.79 -10.07
CA PHE A 128 -5.39 -2.45 -9.46
C PHE A 128 -5.85 -3.53 -8.49
N ASN A 129 -5.93 -4.77 -8.95
CA ASN A 129 -6.42 -5.89 -8.14
C ASN A 129 -5.54 -6.17 -6.91
N SER A 130 -4.25 -5.80 -6.91
CA SER A 130 -3.41 -5.98 -5.73
C SER A 130 -3.84 -5.12 -4.55
N PHE A 131 -4.56 -4.01 -4.77
CA PHE A 131 -5.07 -3.14 -3.71
C PHE A 131 -6.60 -3.11 -3.60
N GLN A 132 -7.32 -3.56 -4.64
CA GLN A 132 -8.78 -3.48 -4.75
C GLN A 132 -9.44 -4.87 -4.83
N SER A 133 -8.81 -5.87 -4.22
CA SER A 133 -9.36 -7.21 -4.05
C SER A 133 -8.86 -7.81 -2.73
N PRO A 134 -9.37 -8.99 -2.30
CA PRO A 134 -8.87 -9.69 -1.12
C PRO A 134 -7.36 -10.01 -1.14
N PHE A 135 -6.66 -9.78 -2.26
CA PHE A 135 -5.20 -9.83 -2.31
C PHE A 135 -4.54 -8.82 -1.36
N ALA A 136 -5.21 -7.68 -1.12
CA ALA A 136 -4.87 -6.75 -0.06
C ALA A 136 -5.47 -7.24 1.25
N ILE A 137 -4.61 -7.67 2.16
CA ILE A 137 -4.95 -8.02 3.54
C ILE A 137 -4.81 -6.75 4.36
N MET A 138 -5.91 -6.22 4.88
CA MET A 138 -5.86 -5.07 5.79
C MET A 138 -5.16 -5.47 7.09
N ILE A 139 -4.46 -4.53 7.73
CA ILE A 139 -3.68 -4.82 8.94
C ILE A 139 -4.57 -5.35 10.08
N ASP A 140 -5.82 -4.91 10.16
CA ASP A 140 -6.82 -5.35 11.14
C ASP A 140 -7.35 -6.77 10.89
N GLU A 141 -7.04 -7.38 9.73
CA GLU A 141 -7.33 -8.78 9.45
C GLU A 141 -6.23 -9.74 9.95
N ILE A 142 -5.10 -9.24 10.47
CA ILE A 142 -4.00 -10.09 10.96
C ILE A 142 -4.25 -10.46 12.45
N PRO A 143 -4.09 -11.75 12.84
CA PRO A 143 -3.73 -12.90 12.02
C PRO A 143 -4.88 -13.39 11.15
N LEU A 144 -4.55 -13.84 9.94
CA LEU A 144 -5.51 -14.55 9.10
C LEU A 144 -5.87 -15.91 9.73
N ASP A 145 -7.14 -16.29 9.64
CA ASP A 145 -7.62 -17.62 9.99
C ASP A 145 -6.80 -18.72 9.31
N GLU A 146 -6.59 -19.85 9.98
CA GLU A 146 -5.80 -20.97 9.44
C GLU A 146 -6.37 -21.53 8.12
N GLU A 147 -7.69 -21.44 7.94
CA GLU A 147 -8.40 -21.87 6.72
C GLU A 147 -8.46 -20.78 5.63
N ASP A 148 -7.96 -19.58 5.89
CA ASP A 148 -7.99 -18.49 4.92
C ASP A 148 -7.17 -18.85 3.66
N MET A 149 -7.86 -18.95 2.52
CA MET A 149 -7.25 -19.33 1.25
C MET A 149 -6.14 -18.37 0.80
N ARG A 150 -6.10 -17.12 1.29
CA ARG A 150 -5.04 -16.14 1.01
C ARG A 150 -3.67 -16.58 1.54
N ARG A 151 -3.63 -17.52 2.49
CA ARG A 151 -2.39 -18.22 2.91
C ARG A 151 -1.77 -19.02 1.77
N GLY A 152 -2.57 -19.45 0.79
CA GLY A 152 -2.14 -20.13 -0.42
C GLY A 152 -1.68 -19.18 -1.52
N ARG A 153 -0.45 -19.36 -2.02
CA ARG A 153 0.10 -18.55 -3.11
C ARG A 153 -0.73 -18.65 -4.40
N ASN A 154 -1.17 -19.85 -4.76
CA ASN A 154 -1.93 -20.08 -5.99
C ASN A 154 -3.28 -19.37 -5.98
N TYR A 155 -4.01 -19.46 -4.86
CA TYR A 155 -5.25 -18.71 -4.67
C TYR A 155 -5.00 -17.21 -4.73
N SER A 156 -4.03 -16.70 -3.98
CA SER A 156 -3.64 -15.28 -3.99
C SER A 156 -3.32 -14.75 -5.39
N GLU A 157 -2.49 -15.45 -6.17
CA GLU A 157 -2.16 -15.03 -7.54
C GLU A 157 -3.37 -15.12 -8.50
N SER A 158 -4.38 -15.95 -8.19
CA SER A 158 -5.63 -15.99 -8.96
C SER A 158 -6.48 -14.73 -8.78
N LEU A 159 -6.43 -14.10 -7.60
CA LEU A 159 -7.15 -12.84 -7.30
C LEU A 159 -6.73 -11.72 -8.25
N LEU A 160 -5.44 -11.66 -8.58
CA LEU A 160 -4.88 -10.68 -9.50
C LEU A 160 -5.38 -10.82 -10.94
N LYS A 161 -5.90 -12.00 -11.31
CA LYS A 161 -6.40 -12.30 -12.66
C LYS A 161 -7.89 -12.02 -12.82
N ARG A 162 -8.64 -11.87 -11.72
CA ARG A 162 -10.07 -11.57 -11.73
C ARG A 162 -10.38 -10.26 -12.45
N ASN A 163 -11.64 -10.09 -12.82
CA ASN A 163 -12.12 -8.82 -13.33
C ASN A 163 -11.97 -7.71 -12.26
N MET A 164 -11.71 -6.49 -12.72
CA MET A 164 -11.58 -5.34 -11.82
C MET A 164 -12.97 -4.91 -11.33
N GLN A 165 -13.15 -4.88 -10.02
CA GLN A 165 -14.36 -4.42 -9.37
C GLN A 165 -14.09 -3.05 -8.74
N LEU A 166 -14.95 -2.06 -8.99
CA LEU A 166 -14.87 -0.75 -8.36
C LEU A 166 -16.29 -0.26 -8.07
N HIS A 167 -16.58 0.06 -6.80
CA HIS A 167 -17.91 0.52 -6.33
C HIS A 167 -19.07 -0.41 -6.71
N GLY A 168 -18.81 -1.72 -6.76
CA GLY A 168 -19.80 -2.74 -7.15
C GLY A 168 -19.92 -3.00 -8.65
N ASP A 169 -19.27 -2.19 -9.50
CA ASP A 169 -19.28 -2.36 -10.95
C ASP A 169 -18.10 -3.24 -11.42
N ASP A 170 -18.35 -4.10 -12.41
CA ASP A 170 -17.33 -4.91 -13.10
C ASP A 170 -16.79 -4.19 -14.35
N TYR A 171 -15.47 -3.94 -14.41
CA TYR A 171 -14.78 -3.29 -15.52
C TYR A 171 -14.01 -4.27 -16.43
N ALA A 172 -14.20 -5.57 -16.23
CA ALA A 172 -13.51 -6.68 -16.87
C ALA A 172 -11.98 -6.51 -16.85
N GLY A 173 -11.41 -6.10 -17.99
CA GLY A 173 -9.99 -5.78 -18.15
C GLY A 173 -9.70 -4.33 -18.57
N LYS A 174 -10.70 -3.44 -18.55
CA LYS A 174 -10.61 -2.08 -19.11
C LYS A 174 -9.98 -1.09 -18.12
N ILE A 175 -8.68 -1.26 -17.85
CA ILE A 175 -7.94 -0.44 -16.86
C ILE A 175 -8.01 1.07 -17.17
N LYS A 176 -8.06 1.45 -18.46
CA LYS A 176 -8.20 2.85 -18.87
C LYS A 176 -9.48 3.49 -18.32
N VAL A 177 -10.60 2.75 -18.33
CA VAL A 177 -11.89 3.24 -17.84
C VAL A 177 -11.87 3.38 -16.33
N VAL A 178 -11.35 2.37 -15.62
CA VAL A 178 -11.15 2.42 -14.16
C VAL A 178 -10.32 3.64 -13.76
N LYS A 179 -9.19 3.87 -14.45
CA LYS A 179 -8.33 5.03 -14.18
C LYS A 179 -9.01 6.37 -14.43
N GLN A 180 -9.80 6.50 -15.50
CA GLN A 180 -10.57 7.71 -15.77
C GLN A 180 -11.59 7.98 -14.66
N LYS A 181 -12.24 6.94 -14.16
CA LYS A 181 -13.18 7.06 -13.04
C LYS A 181 -12.48 7.50 -11.75
N LEU A 182 -11.39 6.84 -11.36
CA LEU A 182 -10.58 7.23 -10.19
C LEU A 182 -10.05 8.66 -10.31
N GLN A 183 -9.62 9.09 -11.51
CA GLN A 183 -9.21 10.46 -11.79
C GLN A 183 -10.34 11.45 -11.50
N SER A 184 -11.52 11.23 -12.09
CA SER A 184 -12.66 12.13 -11.93
C SER A 184 -13.16 12.17 -10.48
N GLU A 185 -13.15 11.04 -9.77
CA GLU A 185 -13.48 10.97 -8.34
C GLU A 185 -12.47 11.76 -7.50
N PHE A 186 -11.17 11.60 -7.78
CA PHE A 186 -10.11 12.34 -7.10
C PHE A 186 -10.23 13.85 -7.32
N GLU A 187 -10.39 14.28 -8.58
CA GLU A 187 -10.54 15.69 -8.93
C GLU A 187 -11.78 16.32 -8.29
N ALA A 188 -12.91 15.60 -8.33
CA ALA A 188 -14.16 16.07 -7.75
C ALA A 188 -14.04 16.28 -6.24
N LYS A 189 -13.29 15.41 -5.55
CA LYS A 189 -13.16 15.42 -4.09
C LYS A 189 -12.08 16.38 -3.59
N TRP A 190 -10.95 16.45 -4.28
CA TRP A 190 -9.72 17.06 -3.75
C TRP A 190 -9.24 18.29 -4.52
N ILE A 191 -9.67 18.47 -5.77
CA ILE A 191 -9.15 19.52 -6.67
C ILE A 191 -10.20 20.60 -6.99
N ARG A 192 -11.51 20.28 -7.00
CA ARG A 192 -12.55 21.24 -7.38
C ARG A 192 -12.61 22.44 -6.42
N ILE A 193 -12.51 23.71 -6.82
CA ILE A 193 -12.20 24.39 -8.09
C ILE A 193 -11.39 25.65 -7.65
N ILE A 194 -10.18 25.85 -8.16
CA ILE A 194 -9.52 27.18 -8.15
C ILE A 194 -10.03 27.92 -9.38
N ASN A 195 -11.30 28.33 -9.35
CA ASN A 195 -11.85 29.38 -10.22
C ASN A 195 -12.38 30.45 -9.29
#